data_AF-A0A6G7J6Q0-F1
#
_entry.id   AF-A0A6G7J6Q0-F1
#
_cell.length_a   1.000
_cell.length_b   1.000
_cell.length_c   1.000
_cell.angle_alpha   90.00
_cell.angle_beta   90.00
_cell.angle_gamma   90.00
#
_symmetry.space_group_name_H-M   'P 1'
#
loop_
_entity.id
_entity.type
_entity.pdbx_description
1 polymer ?
#
loop_
_entity_poly.entity_id
_entity_poly.type
_entity_poly.pdbx_seq_one_letter_code
_entity_poly.pdbx_strand_id
1 'polypeptide(L)'
;MEQHVKKLIEVDKSLVVKLKVLSAFENLSVKALMEKAVVEYVKNKELERFEKLSEEEKEDLGLLLLMQQADTKEFASEDDIFKILDEE
;
A
#
# COMPACT_ATOMS: atom_id res chain seq x y z
N MET A 1 10.54 7.58 16.24
CA MET A 1 9.56 8.67 16.43
C MET A 1 8.82 8.84 15.12
N GLU A 2 7.53 8.50 15.08
CA GLU A 2 6.69 8.77 13.90
C GLU A 2 6.59 10.28 13.69
N GLN A 3 7.06 10.77 12.54
CA GLN A 3 6.92 12.17 12.17
C GLN A 3 5.52 12.40 11.59
N HIS A 4 4.65 13.05 12.35
CA HIS A 4 3.36 13.50 11.83
C HIS A 4 3.49 14.85 11.13
N VAL A 5 3.14 14.90 9.84
CA VAL A 5 3.07 16.14 9.05
C VAL A 5 1.63 16.67 9.10
N LYS A 6 1.45 17.92 9.54
CA LYS A 6 0.15 18.60 9.53
C LYS A 6 -0.07 19.30 8.18
N LYS A 7 -1.26 19.14 7.61
CA LYS A 7 -1.70 19.84 6.39
C LYS A 7 -2.96 20.65 6.68
N LEU A 8 -3.04 21.87 6.15
CA LEU A 8 -4.30 22.62 6.08
C LEU A 8 -5.00 22.26 4.77
N ILE A 9 -6.30 22.01 4.83
CA ILE A 9 -7.14 21.71 3.67
C ILE A 9 -8.31 22.68 3.69
N GLU A 10 -8.46 23.46 2.63
CA GLU A 10 -9.64 24.28 2.41
C GLU A 10 -10.77 23.41 1.85
N VAL A 11 -11.95 23.54 2.44
CA VAL A 11 -13.13 22.78 2.05
C VAL A 11 -14.35 23.69 2.06
N ASP A 12 -15.29 23.39 1.16
CA ASP A 12 -16.55 24.12 1.10
C ASP A 12 -17.38 23.89 2.36
N LYS A 13 -18.12 24.94 2.76
CA LYS A 13 -19.03 24.88 3.91
C LYS A 13 -20.06 23.76 3.77
N SER A 14 -20.52 23.49 2.55
CA SER A 14 -21.47 22.40 2.26
C SER A 14 -20.87 21.03 2.59
N LEU A 15 -19.58 20.82 2.30
CA LEU A 15 -18.86 19.59 2.62
C LEU A 15 -18.69 19.44 4.14
N VAL A 16 -18.34 20.51 4.85
CA VAL A 16 -18.23 20.49 6.33
C VAL A 16 -19.53 20.05 6.99
N VAL A 17 -20.68 20.50 6.49
CA VAL A 17 -21.99 20.10 7.02
C VAL A 17 -22.22 18.59 6.82
N LYS A 18 -21.96 18.08 5.62
CA LYS A 18 -22.08 16.63 5.33
C LYS A 18 -21.14 15.80 6.20
N LEU A 19 -19.88 16.24 6.36
CA LEU A 19 -18.89 15.57 7.20
C LEU A 19 -19.34 15.50 8.67
N LYS A 20 -19.93 16.57 9.21
CA LYS A 20 -20.45 16.58 10.58
C LYS A 20 -21.61 15.61 10.78
N VAL A 21 -22.50 15.52 9.79
CA VAL A 21 -23.63 14.59 9.82
C VAL A 21 -23.11 13.15 9.79
N LEU A 22 -22.21 12.83 8.86
CA LEU A 22 -21.59 11.50 8.77
C LEU A 22 -20.79 11.15 10.03
N SER A 23 -20.03 12.11 10.57
CA SER A 23 -19.25 11.89 11.79
C SER A 23 -20.14 11.58 12.99
N ALA A 24 -21.33 12.21 13.08
CA ALA A 24 -22.31 11.89 14.12
C ALA A 24 -22.90 10.47 13.94
N PHE A 25 -23.17 10.04 12.70
CA PHE A 25 -23.65 8.68 12.43
C PHE A 25 -22.61 7.60 12.73
N GLU A 26 -21.34 7.83 12.37
CA GLU A 26 -20.24 6.88 12.63
C GLU A 26 -19.67 6.99 14.05
N ASN A 27 -20.15 7.92 14.88
CA ASN A 27 -19.62 8.22 16.21
C ASN A 27 -18.09 8.53 16.19
N LEU A 28 -17.66 9.28 15.17
CA LEU A 28 -16.27 9.69 14.95
C LEU A 28 -16.16 11.22 14.99
N SER A 29 -14.94 11.72 15.18
CA SER A 29 -14.66 13.14 14.94
C SER A 29 -14.54 13.41 13.43
N VAL A 30 -14.86 14.62 12.98
CA VAL A 30 -14.66 15.03 11.57
C VAL A 30 -13.20 14.81 11.13
N LYS A 31 -12.24 15.04 12.03
CA LYS A 31 -10.82 14.77 11.78
C LYS A 31 -10.58 13.28 11.50
N ALA A 32 -11.04 12.40 12.39
CA ALA A 32 -10.86 10.95 12.23
C ALA A 32 -11.53 10.42 10.96
N LEU A 33 -12.71 10.96 10.62
CA LEU A 33 -13.42 10.60 9.39
C LEU A 33 -12.64 11.06 8.14
N MET A 34 -12.05 12.25 8.16
CA MET A 34 -11.18 12.72 7.07
C MET A 34 -9.90 11.90 6.95
N GLU A 35 -9.24 11.56 8.07
CA GLU A 35 -8.05 10.70 8.07
C GLU A 35 -8.35 9.33 7.47
N LYS A 36 -9.46 8.70 7.90
CA LYS A 36 -9.94 7.43 7.34
C LYS A 36 -10.17 7.52 5.83
N ALA A 37 -10.89 8.56 5.38
CA ALA A 37 -11.17 8.77 3.97
C ALA A 37 -9.90 8.96 3.12
N VAL A 38 -8.91 9.70 3.62
CA VAL A 38 -7.64 9.90 2.92
C VAL A 38 -6.86 8.60 2.82
N VAL A 39 -6.75 7.84 3.91
CA VAL A 39 -6.06 6.53 3.92
C VAL A 39 -6.71 5.57 2.92
N GLU A 40 -8.04 5.49 2.93
CA GLU A 40 -8.79 4.63 2.02
C GLU A 40 -8.62 5.06 0.56
N TYR A 41 -8.66 6.37 0.28
CA TYR A 41 -8.42 6.89 -1.06
C TYR A 41 -7.03 6.52 -1.60
N VAL A 42 -5.98 6.70 -0.79
CA VAL A 42 -4.61 6.36 -1.20
C VAL A 42 -4.49 4.86 -1.48
N LYS A 43 -4.97 4.02 -0.56
CA LYS A 43 -4.95 2.56 -0.71
C LYS A 43 -5.66 2.11 -1.98
N ASN A 44 -6.84 2.64 -2.25
CA ASN A 44 -7.61 2.31 -3.45
C ASN A 44 -6.89 2.78 -4.72
N LYS A 45 -6.23 3.94 -4.69
CA LYS A 45 -5.44 4.43 -5.83
C LYS A 45 -4.19 3.59 -6.10
N GLU A 46 -3.55 3.06 -5.07
CA GLU A 46 -2.44 2.12 -5.22
C GLU A 46 -2.91 0.81 -5.87
N LEU A 47 -4.06 0.27 -5.43
CA LEU A 47 -4.68 -0.91 -6.05
C LEU A 47 -5.07 -0.66 -7.51
N GLU A 48 -5.77 0.45 -7.80
CA GLU A 48 -6.13 0.82 -9.17
C GLU A 48 -4.88 0.95 -10.07
N ARG A 49 -3.76 1.43 -9.54
CA ARG A 49 -2.50 1.52 -10.28
C ARG A 49 -1.93 0.14 -10.56
N PHE A 50 -1.96 -0.76 -9.58
CA PHE A 50 -1.51 -2.14 -9.75
C PHE A 50 -2.37 -2.91 -10.76
N GLU A 51 -3.70 -2.73 -10.72
CA GLU A 51 -4.63 -3.36 -11.66
C GLU A 51 -4.45 -2.88 -13.11
N LYS A 52 -3.93 -1.66 -13.31
CA LYS A 52 -3.66 -1.09 -14.64
C LYS A 52 -2.36 -1.59 -15.27
N LEU A 53 -1.51 -2.30 -14.52
CA LEU A 53 -0.31 -2.92 -15.08
C LEU A 53 -0.71 -4.07 -16.01
N SER A 54 0.02 -4.22 -17.11
CA SER A 54 -0.01 -5.43 -17.92
C SER A 54 0.52 -6.63 -17.12
N GLU A 55 0.26 -7.84 -17.61
CA GLU A 55 0.73 -9.05 -16.92
C GLU A 55 2.26 -9.11 -16.86
N GLU A 56 2.97 -8.71 -17.93
CA GLU A 56 4.43 -8.62 -17.96
C GLU A 56 4.95 -7.64 -16.90
N GLU A 57 4.34 -6.45 -16.79
CA GLU A 57 4.72 -5.47 -15.77
C GLU A 57 4.44 -5.95 -14.33
N LYS A 58 3.43 -6.81 -14.13
CA LYS A 58 3.16 -7.43 -12.83
C LYS A 58 4.19 -8.51 -12.51
N GLU A 59 4.60 -9.30 -13.49
CA GLU A 59 5.66 -10.30 -13.35
C GLU A 59 7.00 -9.64 -12.99
N ASP A 60 7.37 -8.58 -13.70
CA ASP A 60 8.56 -7.77 -13.41
C ASP A 60 8.53 -7.18 -11.99
N LEU A 61 7.37 -6.63 -11.58
CA LEU A 61 7.19 -6.13 -10.22
C LEU A 61 7.31 -7.26 -9.19
N GLY A 62 6.76 -8.44 -9.48
CA GLY A 62 6.89 -9.63 -8.65
C GLY A 62 8.35 -10.04 -8.48
N LEU A 63 9.12 -10.07 -9.57
CA LEU A 63 10.54 -10.37 -9.54
C LEU A 63 11.31 -9.36 -8.67
N LEU A 64 11.04 -8.06 -8.83
CA LEU A 64 11.67 -7.01 -8.01
C LEU A 64 11.39 -7.19 -6.51
N LEU A 65 10.16 -7.58 -6.14
CA LEU A 65 9.79 -7.84 -4.75
C LEU A 65 10.51 -9.06 -4.18
N LEU A 66 10.66 -10.13 -4.98
CA LEU A 66 11.44 -11.32 -4.59
C LEU A 66 12.91 -10.97 -4.36
N MET A 67 13.50 -10.17 -5.26
CA MET A 67 14.88 -9.70 -5.11
C MET A 67 15.07 -8.83 -3.87
N GLN A 68 14.06 -8.05 -3.47
CA GLN A 68 14.13 -7.24 -2.24
C GLN A 68 14.05 -8.10 -0.97
N GLN A 69 13.33 -9.22 -1.02
CA GLN A 69 13.18 -10.15 0.12
C GLN A 69 14.34 -11.14 0.22
N ALA A 70 15.07 -11.38 -0.87
CA ALA A 70 16.21 -12.29 -0.89
C ALA A 70 17.29 -11.80 0.08
N ASP A 71 17.70 -12.68 1.01
CA ASP A 71 18.84 -12.40 1.88
C ASP A 71 20.12 -12.42 1.03
N THR A 72 20.69 -11.25 0.78
CA THR A 72 21.90 -11.08 -0.03
C THR A 72 23.16 -11.67 0.63
N LYS A 73 23.04 -12.23 1.84
CA LYS A 73 24.13 -12.84 2.60
C LYS A 73 24.07 -14.36 2.63
N GLU A 74 22.98 -14.97 2.19
CA GLU A 74 22.84 -16.42 2.12
C GLU A 74 23.39 -16.92 0.77
N PHE A 75 24.38 -17.81 0.83
CA PHE A 75 25.01 -18.42 -0.34
C PHE A 75 24.79 -19.92 -0.29
N ALA A 76 24.30 -20.50 -1.38
CA ALA A 76 24.25 -21.95 -1.57
C ALA A 76 25.55 -22.43 -2.21
N SER A 77 25.99 -23.65 -1.87
CA SER A 77 27.11 -24.29 -2.57
C SER A 77 26.67 -24.85 -3.93
N GLU A 78 27.62 -25.03 -4.84
CA GLU A 78 27.35 -25.62 -6.15
C GLU A 78 26.68 -27.00 -6.02
N ASP A 79 27.20 -27.86 -5.15
CA ASP A 79 26.66 -29.20 -4.88
C ASP A 79 25.21 -29.17 -4.39
N ASP A 80 24.82 -28.16 -3.61
CA ASP A 80 23.44 -28.01 -3.13
C ASP A 80 22.48 -27.63 -4.26
N ILE A 81 22.94 -26.81 -5.22
CA ILE A 81 22.16 -26.44 -6.40
C ILE A 81 21.96 -27.65 -7.33
N PHE A 82 23.04 -28.40 -7.61
CA PHE A 82 22.96 -29.55 -8.50
C PHE A 82 22.07 -30.67 -7.96
N LYS A 83 22.04 -30.89 -6.63
CA LYS A 83 21.09 -31.83 -6.02
C LYS A 83 19.63 -31.44 -6.25
N ILE A 84 19.30 -30.16 -6.16
CA ILE A 84 17.92 -29.68 -6.38
C ILE A 84 17.53 -29.86 -7.85
N LEU A 85 18.45 -29.60 -8.78
CA LEU A 85 18.20 -29.72 -10.22
C LEU A 85 18.10 -31.19 -10.69
N ASP A 86 18.77 -32.12 -10.01
CA ASP A 86 18.73 -33.55 -10.31
C ASP A 86 17.49 -34.27 -9.72
N GLU A 87 16.67 -33.59 -8.91
CA GLU A 87 15.44 -34.14 -8.30
C GLU A 87 14.17 -34.03 -9.18
N GLU A 88 14.27 -33.59 -10.44
CA GLU A 88 13.18 -33.66 -11.46
C GLU A 88 13.21 -34.91 -12.35
#